data_AF-A0A2J5PA12-F1
#
_entry.id   AF-A0A2J5PA12-F1
#
_cell.length_a   1.000
_cell.length_b   1.000
_cell.length_c   1.000
_cell.angle_alpha   90.00
_cell.angle_beta   90.00
_cell.angle_gamma   90.00
#
_symmetry.space_group_name_H-M   'P 1'
#
loop_
_entity.id
_entity.type
_entity.pdbx_description
1 polymer ?
#
loop_
_entity_poly.entity_id
_entity_poly.type
_entity_poly.pdbx_seq_one_letter_code
_entity_poly.pdbx_strand_id
1 'polypeptide(L)'
;MTKNMNVPSSRGPLDHSVREQIVDAAFEHFGHYGYEKTTVAELAKSIGFSKSYIYKFFESKQAIGEVICANRLEMIMAAVLSAVADAPSASEKLRRLFRALTEAGSELFFHDRKLYDIAAVASREKWPST
;
A
#
# COMPACT_ATOMS: atom_id res chain seq x y z
N MET A 1 -7.03 -8.44 -40.48
CA MET A 1 -5.92 -8.72 -39.56
C MET A 1 -6.34 -8.33 -38.15
N THR A 2 -6.93 -9.26 -37.41
CA THR A 2 -7.41 -9.05 -36.04
C THR A 2 -6.26 -9.30 -35.06
N LYS A 3 -5.87 -8.23 -34.35
CA LYS A 3 -4.82 -8.23 -33.32
C LYS A 3 -5.40 -8.88 -32.06
N ASN A 4 -5.01 -10.13 -31.77
CA ASN A 4 -5.30 -10.76 -30.49
C ASN A 4 -4.61 -9.97 -29.38
N MET A 5 -5.38 -9.19 -28.63
CA MET A 5 -4.93 -8.60 -27.38
C MET A 5 -4.85 -9.72 -26.35
N ASN A 6 -3.62 -10.08 -25.99
CA ASN A 6 -3.32 -11.03 -24.94
C ASN A 6 -3.66 -10.38 -23.60
N VAL A 7 -4.89 -10.54 -23.12
CA VAL A 7 -5.29 -10.15 -21.77
C VAL A 7 -4.49 -11.02 -20.80
N PRO A 8 -3.71 -10.46 -19.86
CA PRO A 8 -2.98 -11.27 -18.91
C PRO A 8 -3.98 -12.08 -18.09
N SER A 9 -3.87 -13.42 -18.16
CA SER A 9 -4.66 -14.33 -17.34
C SER A 9 -4.49 -13.95 -15.87
N SER A 10 -5.56 -13.54 -15.19
CA SER A 10 -5.59 -13.49 -13.72
C SER A 10 -5.32 -14.91 -13.21
N ARG A 11 -4.12 -15.14 -12.66
CA ARG A 11 -3.67 -16.44 -12.18
C ARG A 11 -4.20 -16.64 -10.75
N GLY A 12 -4.60 -17.87 -10.43
CA GLY A 12 -5.50 -18.23 -9.35
C GLY A 12 -5.05 -17.97 -7.89
N PRO A 13 -5.68 -18.63 -6.89
CA PRO A 13 -5.54 -18.31 -5.47
C PRO A 13 -4.10 -18.30 -4.92
N LEU A 14 -3.23 -19.16 -5.45
CA LEU A 14 -1.83 -19.24 -5.04
C LEU A 14 -1.05 -17.98 -5.42
N ASP A 15 -1.26 -17.44 -6.62
CA ASP A 15 -0.55 -16.24 -7.08
C ASP A 15 -1.01 -15.00 -6.29
N HIS A 16 -2.27 -14.96 -5.85
CA HIS A 16 -2.76 -13.92 -4.95
C HIS A 16 -2.07 -13.99 -3.59
N SER A 17 -1.97 -15.19 -3.00
CA SER A 17 -1.30 -15.39 -1.71
C SER A 17 0.19 -15.03 -1.74
N VAL A 18 0.87 -15.27 -2.85
CA VAL A 18 2.27 -14.87 -3.04
C VAL A 18 2.38 -13.36 -3.16
N ARG A 19 1.45 -12.71 -3.87
CA ARG A 19 1.43 -11.25 -4.00
C ARG A 19 1.25 -10.57 -2.65
N GLU A 20 0.35 -11.09 -1.81
CA GLU A 20 0.16 -10.64 -0.42
C GLU A 20 1.44 -10.83 0.40
N GLN A 21 2.06 -12.00 0.34
CA GLN A 21 3.31 -12.28 1.06
C GLN A 21 4.45 -11.31 0.68
N ILE A 22 4.53 -10.91 -0.59
CA ILE A 22 5.51 -9.91 -1.06
C ILE A 22 5.20 -8.53 -0.47
N VAL A 23 3.92 -8.14 -0.42
CA VAL A 23 3.47 -6.86 0.14
C VAL A 23 3.74 -6.80 1.63
N ASP A 24 3.43 -7.85 2.37
CA ASP A 24 3.67 -7.92 3.82
C ASP A 24 5.16 -7.83 4.15
N ALA A 25 5.99 -8.58 3.44
CA ALA A 25 7.43 -8.51 3.63
C ALA A 25 8.01 -7.14 3.25
N ALA A 26 7.45 -6.50 2.21
CA ALA A 26 7.85 -5.16 1.82
C ALA A 26 7.42 -4.12 2.85
N PHE A 27 6.22 -4.24 3.42
CA PHE A 27 5.72 -3.42 4.51
C PHE A 27 6.67 -3.47 5.70
N GLU A 28 7.04 -4.67 6.17
CA GLU A 28 7.98 -4.85 7.27
C GLU A 28 9.37 -4.28 6.96
N HIS A 29 9.92 -4.57 5.77
CA HIS A 29 11.23 -4.05 5.38
C HIS A 29 11.26 -2.53 5.25
N PHE A 30 10.24 -1.94 4.61
CA PHE A 30 10.13 -0.50 4.48
C PHE A 30 9.89 0.15 5.83
N GLY A 31 9.10 -0.47 6.71
CA GLY A 31 8.87 -0.03 8.09
C GLY A 31 10.14 -0.05 8.95
N HIS A 32 11.04 -1.03 8.74
CA HIS A 32 12.25 -1.16 9.54
C HIS A 32 13.42 -0.33 8.98
N TYR A 33 13.69 -0.43 7.68
CA TYR A 33 14.88 0.16 7.05
C TYR A 33 14.59 1.47 6.30
N GLY A 34 13.32 1.75 6.01
CA GLY A 34 12.87 2.85 5.16
C GLY A 34 12.77 2.44 3.69
N TYR A 35 11.81 3.07 2.99
CA TYR A 35 11.56 2.80 1.58
C TYR A 35 12.83 2.95 0.74
N GLU A 36 13.47 4.13 0.72
CA GLU A 36 14.61 4.42 -0.16
C GLU A 36 15.79 3.46 0.04
N LYS A 37 16.05 3.02 1.28
CA LYS A 37 17.19 2.16 1.63
C LYS A 37 16.99 0.68 1.34
N THR A 38 15.76 0.26 1.08
CA THR A 38 15.44 -1.16 0.83
C THR A 38 15.50 -1.48 -0.65
N THR A 39 16.09 -2.62 -1.01
CA THR A 39 16.08 -3.12 -2.40
C THR A 39 15.13 -4.32 -2.57
N VAL A 40 14.63 -4.53 -3.79
CA VAL A 40 13.83 -5.73 -4.15
C VAL A 40 14.64 -7.02 -3.94
N ALA A 41 15.97 -6.96 -4.00
CA ALA A 41 16.83 -8.10 -3.76
C ALA A 41 16.85 -8.52 -2.27
N GLU A 42 16.95 -7.55 -1.36
CA GLU A 42 16.91 -7.79 0.09
C GLU A 42 15.54 -8.30 0.52
N LEU A 43 14.47 -7.69 -0.01
CA LEU A 43 13.11 -8.16 0.17
C LEU A 43 12.94 -9.62 -0.29
N ALA A 44 13.38 -9.94 -1.51
CA ALA A 44 13.27 -11.31 -2.01
C ALA A 44 14.01 -12.30 -1.10
N LYS A 45 15.20 -11.92 -0.64
CA LYS A 45 16.02 -12.76 0.26
C LYS A 45 15.32 -13.03 1.60
N SER A 46 14.60 -12.06 2.17
CA SER A 46 13.97 -12.24 3.49
C SER A 46 12.80 -13.21 3.48
N ILE A 47 12.10 -13.35 2.35
CA ILE A 47 11.02 -14.34 2.16
C ILE A 47 11.44 -15.58 1.38
N GLY A 48 12.75 -15.77 1.14
CA GLY A 48 13.28 -16.97 0.46
C GLY A 48 12.99 -17.02 -1.04
N PHE A 49 12.69 -15.89 -1.68
CA PHE A 49 12.45 -15.77 -3.11
C PHE A 49 13.67 -15.24 -3.86
N SER A 50 13.70 -15.51 -5.17
CA SER A 50 14.64 -14.83 -6.05
C SER A 50 14.10 -13.46 -6.45
N LYS A 51 15.00 -12.49 -6.68
CA LYS A 51 14.64 -11.17 -7.22
C LYS A 51 13.80 -11.28 -8.50
N SER A 52 14.16 -12.20 -9.41
CA SER A 52 13.41 -12.45 -10.65
C SER A 52 12.00 -12.99 -10.39
N TYR A 53 11.80 -13.77 -9.33
CA TYR A 53 10.48 -14.26 -8.96
C TYR A 53 9.55 -13.13 -8.48
N ILE A 54 10.06 -12.17 -7.70
CA ILE A 54 9.29 -10.98 -7.30
C ILE A 54 8.79 -10.20 -8.52
N TYR A 55 9.64 -10.02 -9.53
CA TYR A 55 9.28 -9.31 -10.76
C TYR A 55 8.21 -10.02 -11.62
N LYS A 56 7.84 -11.27 -11.31
CA LYS A 56 6.66 -11.90 -11.92
C LYS A 56 5.35 -11.34 -11.38
N PHE A 57 5.35 -10.73 -10.19
CA PHE A 57 4.17 -10.21 -9.49
C PHE A 57 4.12 -8.68 -9.44
N PHE A 58 5.28 -8.02 -9.44
CA PHE A 58 5.40 -6.57 -9.38
C PHE A 58 6.43 -6.05 -10.37
N GLU A 59 6.05 -5.08 -11.18
CA GLU A 59 6.94 -4.52 -12.22
C GLU A 59 8.10 -3.71 -11.64
N SER A 60 7.93 -3.17 -10.43
CA SER A 60 8.92 -2.31 -9.78
C SER A 60 8.75 -2.30 -8.27
N LYS A 61 9.74 -1.74 -7.57
CA LYS A 61 9.64 -1.43 -6.14
C LYS A 61 8.54 -0.40 -5.86
N GLN A 62 8.35 0.55 -6.77
CA GLN A 62 7.27 1.53 -6.72
C GLN A 62 5.91 0.83 -6.76
N ALA A 63 5.71 -0.14 -7.65
CA ALA A 63 4.43 -0.87 -7.73
C ALA A 63 4.07 -1.60 -6.43
N ILE A 64 5.08 -2.05 -5.67
CA ILE A 64 4.88 -2.62 -4.33
C ILE A 64 4.48 -1.52 -3.33
N GLY A 65 5.19 -0.39 -3.36
CA GLY A 65 4.88 0.78 -2.52
C GLY A 65 3.49 1.36 -2.79
N GLU A 66 3.05 1.39 -4.04
CA GLU A 66 1.70 1.84 -4.44
C GLU A 66 0.62 0.96 -3.81
N VAL A 67 0.80 -0.37 -3.82
CA VAL A 67 -0.14 -1.29 -3.16
C VAL A 67 -0.15 -1.07 -1.65
N ILE A 68 1.00 -0.86 -1.01
CA ILE A 68 1.06 -0.55 0.43
C ILE A 68 0.29 0.75 0.75
N CYS A 69 0.50 1.79 -0.05
CA CYS A 69 -0.20 3.07 0.12
C CYS A 69 -1.72 2.91 -0.11
N ALA A 70 -2.13 2.15 -1.12
CA ALA A 70 -3.53 1.87 -1.42
C ALA A 70 -4.21 1.11 -0.26
N ASN A 71 -3.57 0.05 0.24
CA ASN A 71 -4.08 -0.71 1.39
C ASN A 71 -4.23 0.18 2.63
N ARG A 72 -3.25 1.06 2.91
CA ARG A 72 -3.35 2.00 4.03
C ARG A 72 -4.48 3.02 3.83
N LEU A 73 -4.64 3.55 2.62
CA LEU A 73 -5.72 4.47 2.30
C LEU A 73 -7.09 3.81 2.47
N GLU A 74 -7.25 2.56 2.05
CA GLU A 74 -8.48 1.78 2.22
C GLU A 74 -8.83 1.60 3.71
N MET A 75 -7.85 1.29 4.57
CA MET A 75 -8.07 1.22 6.01
C MET A 75 -8.53 2.55 6.61
N ILE A 76 -7.92 3.67 6.18
CA ILE A 76 -8.32 5.02 6.63
C ILE A 76 -9.74 5.34 6.17
N MET A 77 -10.08 5.03 4.92
CA MET A 77 -11.41 5.23 4.37
C MET A 77 -12.46 4.41 5.14
N ALA A 78 -12.17 3.14 5.43
CA ALA A 78 -13.05 2.28 6.22
C ALA A 78 -13.29 2.84 7.63
N ALA A 79 -12.22 3.28 8.31
CA ALA A 79 -12.33 3.90 9.64
C ALA A 79 -13.17 5.20 9.60
N VAL A 80 -12.96 6.05 8.60
CA VAL A 80 -13.74 7.27 8.38
C VAL A 80 -15.22 6.94 8.14
N LEU A 81 -15.51 6.01 7.22
CA LEU A 81 -16.88 5.60 6.89
C LEU A 81 -17.59 5.05 8.13
N SER A 82 -16.92 4.21 8.91
CA SER A 82 -17.44 3.71 10.18
C SER A 82 -17.72 4.83 11.18
N ALA A 83 -16.82 5.81 11.32
CA ALA A 83 -16.98 6.91 12.27
C ALA A 83 -18.18 7.81 11.93
N VAL A 84 -18.46 8.03 10.64
CA VAL A 84 -19.53 8.93 10.19
C VAL A 84 -20.89 8.26 9.97
N ALA A 85 -20.95 6.91 9.98
CA ALA A 85 -22.14 6.14 9.63
C ALA A 85 -23.41 6.61 10.38
N ASP A 86 -23.30 6.72 11.71
CA ASP A 86 -24.43 7.03 12.60
C ASP A 86 -24.41 8.47 13.13
N ALA A 87 -23.75 9.38 12.43
CA ALA A 87 -23.68 10.76 12.85
C ALA A 87 -25.03 11.48 12.58
N PRO A 88 -25.65 12.13 13.59
CA PRO A 88 -27.01 12.68 13.51
C PRO A 88 -27.14 13.96 12.67
N SER A 89 -26.03 14.58 12.26
CA SER A 89 -26.05 15.80 11.45
C SER A 89 -24.81 15.92 10.56
N ALA A 90 -24.88 16.78 9.54
CA ALA A 90 -23.75 17.07 8.66
C ALA A 90 -22.56 17.67 9.44
N SER A 91 -22.82 18.55 10.41
CA SER A 91 -21.77 19.12 11.26
C SER A 91 -21.08 18.05 12.10
N GLU A 92 -21.84 17.08 12.61
CA GLU A 92 -21.27 15.97 13.38
C GLU A 92 -20.50 14.99 12.47
N LYS A 93 -20.99 14.71 11.25
CA LYS A 93 -20.23 13.98 10.24
C LYS A 93 -18.88 14.62 9.97
N LEU A 94 -18.85 15.95 9.77
CA LEU A 94 -17.61 16.68 9.51
C LEU A 94 -16.64 16.60 10.70
N ARG A 95 -17.12 16.76 11.94
CA ARG A 95 -16.29 16.61 13.14
C ARG A 95 -15.69 15.20 13.26
N ARG A 96 -16.50 14.15 13.05
CA ARG A 96 -16.04 12.76 13.12
C ARG A 96 -15.08 12.41 11.99
N LEU A 97 -15.31 12.93 10.79
CA LEU A 97 -14.37 12.84 9.66
C LEU A 97 -13.01 13.43 10.04
N PHE A 98 -12.97 14.69 10.52
CA PHE A 98 -11.71 15.33 10.91
C PHE A 98 -11.00 14.59 12.04
N ARG A 99 -11.75 14.10 13.03
CA ARG A 99 -11.21 13.29 14.12
C ARG A 99 -10.57 12.01 13.59
N ALA A 100 -11.29 11.21 12.80
CA ALA A 100 -10.78 9.96 12.25
C ALA A 100 -9.54 10.16 11.36
N LEU A 101 -9.54 11.21 10.52
CA LEU A 101 -8.37 11.56 9.71
C LEU A 101 -7.17 11.98 10.58
N THR A 102 -7.40 12.74 11.64
CA THR A 102 -6.33 13.21 12.54
C THR A 102 -5.74 12.06 13.35
N GLU A 103 -6.59 11.15 13.85
CA GLU A 103 -6.18 9.95 14.57
C GLU A 103 -5.35 9.03 13.67
N ALA A 104 -5.86 8.73 12.47
CA ALA A 104 -5.16 7.89 11.49
C ALA A 104 -3.82 8.50 11.01
N GLY A 105 -3.81 9.82 10.77
CA GLY A 105 -2.59 10.54 10.40
C GLY A 105 -1.56 10.57 11.53
N SER A 106 -2.02 10.73 12.78
CA SER A 106 -1.14 10.70 13.96
C SER A 106 -0.55 9.31 14.16
N GLU A 107 -1.35 8.25 14.04
CA GLU A 107 -0.85 6.88 14.14
C GLU A 107 0.24 6.60 13.11
N LEU A 108 0.00 6.96 11.84
CA LEU A 108 0.96 6.79 10.75
C LEU A 108 2.26 7.57 11.00
N PHE A 109 2.17 8.77 11.58
CA PHE A 109 3.34 9.61 11.86
C PHE A 109 4.17 9.10 13.04
N PHE A 110 3.51 8.64 14.12
CA PHE A 110 4.18 8.28 15.37
C PHE A 110 4.63 6.82 15.44
N HIS A 111 3.84 5.88 14.90
CA HIS A 111 4.13 4.44 14.98
C HIS A 111 4.80 3.94 13.70
N ASP A 112 4.37 4.46 12.55
CA ASP A 112 4.73 3.95 11.24
C ASP A 112 5.55 4.97 10.43
N ARG A 113 6.40 5.77 11.10
CA ARG A 113 7.13 6.89 10.49
C ARG A 113 7.88 6.52 9.20
N LYS A 114 8.42 5.30 9.13
CA LYS A 114 9.15 4.79 7.96
C LYS A 114 8.25 4.37 6.80
N LEU A 115 6.97 4.10 7.07
CA LEU A 115 5.94 3.90 6.05
C LEU A 115 5.36 5.23 5.59
N TYR A 116 5.28 6.23 6.47
CA TYR A 116 5.00 7.62 6.06
C TYR A 116 6.01 8.12 5.01
N ASP A 117 7.27 7.67 5.08
CA ASP A 117 8.27 7.99 4.06
C ASP A 117 7.83 7.52 2.64
N ILE A 118 7.09 6.42 2.50
CA ILE A 118 6.56 5.96 1.20
C ILE A 118 5.58 6.99 0.64
N ALA A 119 4.64 7.45 1.46
CA ALA A 119 3.67 8.48 1.06
C ALA A 119 4.36 9.81 0.72
N ALA A 120 5.39 10.17 1.48
CA ALA A 120 6.19 11.36 1.21
C ALA A 120 6.98 11.23 -0.10
N VAL A 121 7.55 10.06 -0.40
CA VAL A 121 8.21 9.76 -1.68
C VAL A 121 7.20 9.82 -2.83
N ALA A 122 6.05 9.16 -2.68
CA ALA A 122 4.98 9.16 -3.69
C ALA A 122 4.52 10.58 -4.04
N SER A 123 4.38 11.45 -3.03
CA SER A 123 4.05 12.86 -3.21
C SER A 123 5.17 13.63 -3.93
N ARG A 124 6.45 13.45 -3.53
CA ARG A 124 7.61 14.12 -4.15
C ARG A 124 7.80 13.70 -5.61
N GLU A 125 7.67 12.40 -5.87
CA GLU A 125 7.88 11.79 -7.19
C GLU A 125 6.62 11.84 -8.07
N LYS A 126 5.51 12.38 -7.55
CA LYS A 126 4.22 12.51 -8.26
C LYS A 126 3.75 11.18 -8.84
N TRP A 127 3.75 10.15 -8.00
CA TRP A 127 3.20 8.85 -8.38
C TRP A 127 1.75 9.04 -8.86
N PRO A 128 1.34 8.28 -9.90
CA PRO A 128 -0.01 8.40 -10.44
C PRO A 128 -1.04 8.11 -9.36
N SER A 129 -2.08 8.95 -9.32
CA SER A 129 -3.28 8.67 -8.54
C SER A 129 -4.16 7.81 -9.43
N THR A 130 -3.98 6.49 -9.37
CA THR A 130 -4.79 5.55 -10.16
C THR A 130 -6.25 5.58 -9.74
#